data_AF-A0A9E3DNL9-F1
#
_entry.id   AF-A0A9E3DNL9-F1
#
_cell.length_a   1.000
_cell.length_b   1.000
_cell.length_c   1.000
_cell.angle_alpha   90.00
_cell.angle_beta   90.00
_cell.angle_gamma   90.00
#
_symmetry.space_group_name_H-M   'P 1'
#
loop_
_entity.id
_entity.type
_entity.pdbx_description
1 polymer ?
#
loop_
_entity_poly.entity_id
_entity_poly.type
_entity_poly.pdbx_seq_one_letter_code
_entity_poly.pdbx_strand_id
1 'polypeptide(L)'
;MSTAAVNPETTGAYGVGLATIAADGTVLDTWYPAPKLGRADEPAGRITAEDAGAELGADPSLGVDETRGVEVVAVRTVIERLSDAPSDAHDVYLRLHLLSSRLVRPHGQNLDGVFGLLTNVAWTNHGPCAVADFERTRMRLRQRGPVTVYGIDKF
;
A
#
# COMPACT_ATOMS: atom_id res chain seq x y z
N MET A 1 0.55 -25.37 -14.18
CA MET A 1 0.77 -24.30 -15.17
C MET A 1 2.19 -23.82 -15.00
N SER A 2 3.00 -23.88 -16.05
CA SER A 2 4.39 -23.45 -16.01
C SER A 2 4.42 -21.93 -15.80
N THR A 3 4.74 -21.47 -14.60
CA THR A 3 5.11 -20.07 -14.38
C THR A 3 6.39 -19.83 -15.17
N ALA A 4 6.30 -19.06 -16.25
CA ALA A 4 7.51 -18.51 -16.86
C ALA A 4 8.32 -17.86 -15.73
N ALA A 5 9.62 -18.16 -15.66
CA ALA A 5 10.47 -17.59 -14.63
C ALA A 5 10.39 -16.06 -14.73
N VAL A 6 10.07 -15.39 -13.62
CA VAL A 6 10.05 -13.93 -13.53
C VAL A 6 11.43 -13.43 -13.95
N ASN A 7 11.48 -12.65 -15.02
CA ASN A 7 12.69 -11.94 -15.44
C ASN A 7 12.54 -10.47 -15.04
N PRO A 8 13.25 -9.98 -14.01
CA PRO A 8 13.04 -8.63 -13.49
C PRO A 8 13.34 -7.52 -14.51
N GLU A 9 14.17 -7.79 -15.53
CA GLU A 9 14.51 -6.82 -16.57
C GLU A 9 13.39 -6.58 -17.58
N THR A 10 12.41 -7.49 -17.67
CA THR A 10 11.31 -7.41 -18.65
C THR A 10 9.93 -7.60 -18.04
N THR A 11 9.85 -8.02 -16.78
CA THR A 11 8.60 -8.27 -16.07
C THR A 11 8.26 -7.03 -15.25
N GLY A 12 7.11 -6.42 -15.55
CA GLY A 12 6.49 -5.42 -14.70
C GLY A 12 5.52 -6.02 -13.70
N ALA A 13 4.86 -5.16 -12.93
CA ALA A 13 3.77 -5.53 -12.05
C ALA A 13 2.79 -4.37 -11.91
N TYR A 14 1.57 -4.70 -11.50
CA TYR A 14 0.57 -3.69 -11.21
C TYR A 14 -0.43 -4.20 -10.19
N GLY A 15 -1.16 -3.28 -9.56
CA GLY A 15 -2.21 -3.61 -8.63
C GLY A 15 -3.10 -2.43 -8.34
N VAL A 16 -4.39 -2.71 -8.18
CA VAL A 16 -5.32 -1.80 -7.52
C VAL A 16 -5.25 -2.07 -6.02
N GLY A 17 -5.10 -1.01 -5.23
CA GLY A 17 -4.96 -1.08 -3.80
C GLY A 17 -5.69 0.04 -3.07
N LEU A 18 -5.83 -0.13 -1.76
CA LEU A 18 -6.41 0.84 -0.85
C LEU A 18 -5.29 1.46 -0.03
N ALA A 19 -5.06 2.76 -0.21
CA ALA A 19 -4.00 3.49 0.48
C ALA A 19 -4.57 4.31 1.62
N THR A 20 -3.96 4.23 2.81
CA THR A 20 -4.24 5.17 3.90
C THR A 20 -3.27 6.33 3.84
N ILE A 21 -3.80 7.55 3.67
CA ILE A 21 -3.01 8.77 3.50
C ILE A 21 -3.27 9.70 4.69
N ALA A 22 -2.20 10.19 5.32
CA ALA A 22 -2.29 11.17 6.39
C ALA A 22 -2.68 12.57 5.86
N ALA A 23 -3.14 13.45 6.74
CA ALA A 23 -3.59 14.80 6.37
C ALA A 23 -2.54 15.66 5.62
N ASP A 24 -1.25 15.35 5.76
CA ASP A 24 -0.15 16.04 5.07
C ASP A 24 0.20 15.40 3.70
N GLY A 25 -0.55 14.40 3.26
CA GLY A 25 -0.31 13.66 2.01
C GLY A 25 0.64 12.46 2.17
N THR A 26 1.17 12.21 3.38
CA THR A 26 2.05 11.06 3.61
C THR A 26 1.28 9.75 3.46
N VAL A 27 1.76 8.85 2.60
CA VAL A 27 1.23 7.48 2.50
C VAL A 27 1.69 6.69 3.72
N LEU A 28 0.73 6.23 4.53
CA LEU A 28 1.00 5.39 5.68
C LEU A 28 1.12 3.92 5.25
N ASP A 29 0.14 3.45 4.47
CA ASP A 29 0.16 2.11 3.89
C ASP A 29 -0.53 2.03 2.54
N THR A 30 -0.35 0.91 1.83
CA THR A 30 -1.22 0.54 0.73
C THR A 30 -1.42 -0.97 0.70
N TRP A 31 -2.67 -1.40 0.77
CA TRP A 31 -3.05 -2.80 0.70
C TRP A 31 -3.47 -3.17 -0.72
N TYR A 32 -2.84 -4.20 -1.30
CA TYR A 32 -3.16 -4.72 -2.64
C TYR A 32 -3.79 -6.12 -2.52
N PRO A 33 -5.11 -6.26 -2.67
CA PRO A 33 -5.77 -7.56 -2.53
C PRO A 33 -5.40 -8.57 -3.62
N ALA A 34 -5.13 -8.09 -4.83
CA ALA A 34 -4.87 -8.92 -6.01
C ALA A 34 -3.77 -8.34 -6.91
N PRO A 35 -2.50 -8.27 -6.45
CA PRO A 35 -1.39 -7.80 -7.27
C PRO A 35 -1.15 -8.77 -8.45
N LYS A 36 -0.71 -8.23 -9.58
CA LYS A 36 -0.51 -8.99 -10.82
C LYS A 36 0.89 -8.71 -11.40
N LEU A 37 1.47 -9.72 -12.03
CA LEU A 37 2.68 -9.56 -12.85
C LEU A 37 2.27 -9.27 -14.29
N GLY A 38 3.07 -8.46 -14.97
CA GLY A 38 2.84 -8.08 -16.36
C GLY A 38 2.74 -6.58 -16.55
N ARG A 39 2.26 -6.19 -17.72
CA ARG A 39 2.06 -4.80 -18.10
C ARG A 39 0.65 -4.36 -17.73
N ALA A 40 0.52 -3.17 -17.14
CA ALA A 40 -0.78 -2.56 -16.93
C ALA A 40 -1.30 -1.95 -18.24
N ASP A 41 -2.59 -2.10 -18.50
CA ASP A 41 -3.26 -1.44 -19.64
C ASP A 41 -3.55 0.04 -19.33
N GLU A 42 -3.76 0.34 -18.05
CA GLU A 42 -4.16 1.65 -17.55
C GLU A 42 -3.05 2.28 -16.69
N PRO A 43 -2.94 3.63 -16.67
CA PRO A 43 -1.87 4.32 -15.96
C PRO A 43 -2.03 4.24 -14.43
N ALA A 44 -0.91 4.45 -13.74
CA ALA A 44 -0.88 4.61 -12.29
C ALA A 44 -1.56 5.91 -11.83
N GLY A 45 -2.07 5.91 -10.60
CA GLY A 45 -2.68 7.08 -9.98
C GLY A 45 -3.88 6.75 -9.09
N ARG A 46 -4.47 7.78 -8.49
CA ARG A 46 -5.75 7.65 -7.77
C ARG A 46 -6.87 7.33 -8.75
N ILE A 47 -7.72 6.38 -8.40
CA ILE A 47 -8.85 5.94 -9.23
C ILE A 47 -10.17 6.10 -8.48
N THR A 48 -11.29 5.96 -9.19
CA THR A 48 -12.62 6.05 -8.58
C THR A 48 -12.96 4.78 -7.79
N ALA A 49 -13.94 4.87 -6.88
CA ALA A 49 -14.46 3.69 -6.18
C ALA A 49 -15.08 2.67 -7.14
N GLU A 50 -15.71 3.15 -8.22
CA GLU A 50 -16.33 2.30 -9.25
C GLU A 50 -15.27 1.50 -10.02
N ASP A 51 -14.22 2.16 -10.50
CA ASP A 51 -13.12 1.49 -11.22
C ASP A 51 -12.42 0.47 -10.30
N ALA A 52 -12.14 0.88 -9.07
CA ALA A 52 -11.54 0.00 -8.07
C ALA A 52 -12.43 -1.20 -7.76
N GLY A 53 -13.73 -0.99 -7.61
CA GLY A 53 -14.68 -2.06 -7.35
C GLY A 53 -14.85 -3.01 -8.53
N ALA A 54 -14.81 -2.51 -9.76
CA ALA A 54 -14.83 -3.33 -10.96
C ALA A 54 -13.57 -4.22 -11.07
N GLU A 55 -12.38 -3.69 -10.77
CA GLU A 55 -11.13 -4.45 -10.82
C GLU A 55 -10.95 -5.43 -9.65
N LEU A 56 -11.39 -5.05 -8.44
CA LEU A 56 -11.29 -5.88 -7.22
C LEU A 56 -12.45 -6.87 -7.05
N GLY A 57 -13.57 -6.65 -7.73
CA GLY A 57 -14.79 -7.47 -7.60
C GLY A 57 -15.56 -7.25 -6.29
N ALA A 58 -15.32 -6.15 -5.60
CA ALA A 58 -15.99 -5.78 -4.35
C ALA A 58 -15.97 -4.26 -4.16
N ASP A 59 -17.00 -3.71 -3.50
CA ASP A 59 -17.06 -2.28 -3.19
C ASP A 59 -16.00 -1.91 -2.11
N PRO A 60 -15.00 -1.06 -2.43
CA PRO A 60 -13.96 -0.72 -1.48
C PRO A 60 -14.48 0.29 -0.44
N SER A 61 -14.14 0.05 0.84
CA SER A 61 -14.42 1.03 1.90
C SER A 61 -13.42 2.20 1.83
N LEU A 62 -13.80 3.24 1.10
CA LEU A 62 -13.05 4.48 0.94
C LEU A 62 -13.62 5.58 1.84
N GLY A 63 -12.82 6.62 2.09
CA GLY A 63 -13.27 7.85 2.74
C GLY A 63 -12.38 8.32 3.88
N VAL A 64 -12.81 9.42 4.51
CA VAL A 64 -12.07 10.08 5.58
C VAL A 64 -12.40 9.45 6.94
N ASP A 65 -11.37 9.13 7.72
CA ASP A 65 -11.49 8.86 9.15
C ASP A 65 -10.99 10.07 9.94
N GLU A 66 -11.92 10.96 10.32
CA GLU A 66 -11.63 12.19 11.05
C GLU A 66 -10.97 11.94 12.42
N THR A 67 -11.26 10.80 13.05
CA THR A 67 -10.69 10.49 14.37
C THR A 67 -9.20 10.21 14.25
N ARG A 68 -8.80 9.47 13.21
CA ARG A 68 -7.39 9.21 12.86
C ARG A 68 -6.72 10.37 12.12
N GLY A 69 -7.50 11.20 11.42
CA GLY A 69 -6.98 12.26 10.56
C GLY A 69 -6.36 11.71 9.27
N VAL A 70 -6.99 10.68 8.68
CA VAL A 70 -6.51 10.02 7.46
C VAL A 70 -7.63 9.89 6.43
N GLU A 71 -7.27 9.74 5.17
CA GLU A 71 -8.17 9.38 4.06
C GLU A 71 -7.76 8.01 3.51
N VAL A 72 -8.72 7.10 3.33
CA VAL A 72 -8.54 5.85 2.59
C VAL A 72 -8.98 6.07 1.15
N VAL A 73 -8.08 5.85 0.21
CA VAL A 73 -8.30 6.10 -1.23
C VAL A 73 -7.96 4.88 -2.07
N ALA A 74 -8.61 4.72 -3.21
CA ALA A 74 -8.23 3.72 -4.19
C ALA A 74 -7.11 4.24 -5.10
N VAL A 75 -6.08 3.41 -5.30
CA VAL A 75 -4.94 3.70 -6.17
C VAL A 75 -4.69 2.54 -7.11
N ARG A 76 -4.27 2.85 -8.34
CA ARG A 76 -3.59 1.92 -9.22
C ARG A 76 -2.10 2.21 -9.19
N THR A 77 -1.30 1.18 -8.96
CA THR A 77 0.16 1.27 -8.98
C THR A 77 0.68 0.42 -10.10
N VAL A 78 1.65 0.95 -10.85
CA VAL A 78 2.26 0.30 -12.00
C VAL A 78 3.77 0.36 -11.83
N ILE A 79 4.40 -0.79 -11.95
CA ILE A 79 5.84 -0.98 -12.01
C ILE A 79 6.17 -1.47 -13.42
N GLU A 80 6.86 -0.65 -14.20
CA GLU A 80 7.24 -0.99 -15.58
C GLU A 80 8.18 -2.22 -15.61
N ARG A 81 9.20 -2.23 -14.75
CA ARG A 81 10.16 -3.33 -14.61
C ARG A 81 10.51 -3.56 -13.15
N LEU A 82 10.54 -4.82 -12.74
CA LEU A 82 10.93 -5.20 -11.39
C LEU A 82 12.42 -4.96 -11.09
N SER A 83 13.29 -4.81 -12.10
CA SER A 83 14.69 -4.43 -11.91
C SER A 83 14.89 -2.96 -11.54
N ASP A 84 13.93 -2.09 -11.86
CA ASP A 84 13.99 -0.68 -11.47
C ASP A 84 13.77 -0.53 -9.96
N ALA A 85 14.51 0.40 -9.34
CA ALA A 85 14.34 0.72 -7.93
C ALA A 85 12.93 1.31 -7.70
N PRO A 86 12.29 1.04 -6.55
CA PRO A 86 10.99 1.59 -6.25
C PRO A 86 11.00 3.12 -6.24
N SER A 87 9.95 3.76 -6.77
CA SER A 87 9.89 5.22 -6.88
C SER A 87 9.21 5.91 -5.69
N ASP A 88 8.26 5.25 -5.04
CA ASP A 88 7.44 5.80 -3.96
C ASP A 88 6.92 4.71 -3.01
N ALA A 89 6.16 5.11 -1.98
CA ALA A 89 5.62 4.18 -0.99
C ALA A 89 4.65 3.15 -1.59
N HIS A 90 3.82 3.53 -2.56
CA HIS A 90 2.87 2.62 -3.20
C HIS A 90 3.60 1.50 -3.95
N ASP A 91 4.65 1.87 -4.70
CA ASP A 91 5.54 0.93 -5.37
C ASP A 91 6.16 -0.05 -4.35
N VAL A 92 6.73 0.45 -3.24
CA VAL A 92 7.29 -0.42 -2.19
C VAL A 92 6.25 -1.40 -1.65
N TYR A 93 5.05 -0.92 -1.29
CA TYR A 93 4.00 -1.79 -0.77
C TYR A 93 3.57 -2.84 -1.81
N LEU A 94 3.47 -2.49 -3.10
CA LEU A 94 3.15 -3.45 -4.16
C LEU A 94 4.24 -4.54 -4.24
N ARG A 95 5.52 -4.16 -4.22
CA ARG A 95 6.63 -5.12 -4.21
C ARG A 95 6.61 -6.06 -3.01
N LEU A 96 6.31 -5.55 -1.82
CA LEU A 96 6.16 -6.38 -0.62
C LEU A 96 4.98 -7.35 -0.75
N HIS A 97 3.88 -6.93 -1.35
CA HIS A 97 2.75 -7.82 -1.64
C HIS A 97 3.12 -8.90 -2.68
N LEU A 98 3.91 -8.58 -3.71
CA LEU A 98 4.39 -9.58 -4.69
C LEU A 98 5.24 -10.68 -4.02
N LEU A 99 6.06 -10.33 -3.02
CA LEU A 99 6.82 -11.31 -2.23
C LEU A 99 5.89 -12.14 -1.33
N SER A 100 5.05 -11.49 -0.55
CA SER A 100 4.17 -12.16 0.42
C SER A 100 3.12 -13.06 -0.25
N SER A 101 2.66 -12.69 -1.45
CA SER A 101 1.78 -13.51 -2.30
C SER A 101 2.52 -14.61 -3.06
N ARG A 102 3.86 -14.66 -2.97
CA ARG A 102 4.74 -15.62 -3.65
C ARG A 102 4.69 -15.54 -5.18
N LEU A 103 4.26 -14.40 -5.73
CA LEU A 103 4.35 -14.11 -7.16
C LEU A 103 5.80 -13.88 -7.58
N VAL A 104 6.59 -13.27 -6.70
CA VAL A 104 8.03 -13.05 -6.87
C VAL A 104 8.78 -13.74 -5.73
N ARG A 105 9.92 -14.37 -6.03
CA ARG A 105 10.80 -14.98 -5.01
C ARG A 105 11.68 -13.90 -4.36
N PRO A 106 12.21 -14.13 -3.14
CA PRO A 106 13.29 -13.29 -2.62
C PRO A 106 14.40 -13.11 -3.67
N HIS A 107 14.93 -11.89 -3.78
CA HIS A 107 15.88 -11.47 -4.83
C HIS A 107 15.35 -11.48 -6.28
N GLY A 108 14.04 -11.66 -6.49
CA GLY A 108 13.40 -11.62 -7.82
C GLY A 108 12.93 -10.25 -8.28
N GLN A 109 13.19 -9.20 -7.51
CA GLN A 109 12.86 -7.80 -7.80
C GLN A 109 13.81 -6.88 -7.01
N ASN A 110 13.95 -5.64 -7.47
CA ASN A 110 14.74 -4.61 -6.81
C ASN A 110 13.96 -4.02 -5.62
N LEU A 111 14.64 -3.88 -4.47
CA LEU A 111 14.14 -3.27 -3.24
C LEU A 111 15.15 -2.27 -2.66
N ASP A 112 16.05 -1.75 -3.50
CA ASP A 112 17.05 -0.78 -3.08
C ASP A 112 16.36 0.52 -2.65
N GLY A 113 16.79 1.07 -1.53
CA GLY A 113 16.27 2.35 -1.01
C GLY A 113 14.89 2.29 -0.36
N VAL A 114 14.24 1.12 -0.24
CA VAL A 114 12.86 1.00 0.30
C VAL A 114 12.65 1.67 1.65
N PHE A 115 13.63 1.61 2.54
CA PHE A 115 13.55 2.24 3.87
C PHE A 115 13.40 3.77 3.82
N GLY A 116 13.93 4.41 2.76
CA GLY A 116 13.84 5.86 2.56
C GLY A 116 12.48 6.30 2.01
N LEU A 117 11.71 5.38 1.42
CA LEU A 117 10.41 5.66 0.79
C LEU A 117 9.23 5.42 1.74
N LEU A 118 9.40 4.55 2.74
CA LEU A 118 8.36 4.25 3.73
C LEU A 118 8.40 5.24 4.89
N THR A 119 7.25 5.61 5.41
CA THR A 119 7.15 6.40 6.65
C THR A 119 7.08 5.49 7.87
N ASN A 120 7.44 6.00 9.04
CA ASN A 120 7.22 5.28 10.29
C ASN A 120 5.74 5.42 10.69
N VAL A 121 5.08 4.30 10.99
CA VAL A 121 3.64 4.24 11.24
C VAL A 121 3.37 3.70 12.63
N ALA A 122 2.41 4.29 13.34
CA ALA A 122 1.82 3.65 14.51
C ALA A 122 0.74 2.66 14.05
N TRP A 123 1.05 1.36 14.08
CA TRP A 123 0.14 0.30 13.68
C TRP A 123 -0.84 -0.01 14.80
N THR A 124 -2.11 0.33 14.64
CA THR A 124 -3.11 0.20 15.71
C THR A 124 -4.23 -0.77 15.36
N ASN A 125 -5.00 -1.19 16.36
CA ASN A 125 -6.26 -1.91 16.14
C ASN A 125 -7.34 -1.09 15.41
N HIS A 126 -7.13 0.22 15.20
CA HIS A 126 -7.98 1.10 14.41
C HIS A 126 -7.40 1.40 13.02
N GLY A 127 -6.33 0.70 12.62
CA GLY A 127 -5.60 0.92 11.38
C GLY A 127 -4.33 1.77 11.56
N PRO A 128 -3.63 2.10 10.46
CA PRO A 128 -2.41 2.90 10.52
C PRO A 128 -2.70 4.33 10.92
N CYS A 129 -1.79 4.90 11.71
CA CYS A 129 -1.80 6.30 12.12
C CYS A 129 -0.42 6.93 11.95
N ALA A 130 -0.39 8.22 11.63
CA ALA A 130 0.83 9.00 11.67
C ALA A 130 1.43 8.99 13.10
N VAL A 131 2.76 8.92 13.19
CA VAL A 131 3.48 9.00 14.47
C VAL A 131 3.42 10.43 15.03
N ALA A 132 3.49 11.43 14.14
CA ALA A 132 3.34 12.83 14.51
C ALA A 132 1.99 13.06 15.20
N ASP A 133 2.02 13.71 16.37
CA ASP A 133 0.83 14.00 17.18
C ASP A 133 -0.05 12.79 17.55
N PHE A 134 0.49 11.57 17.51
CA PHE A 134 -0.29 10.35 17.71
C PHE A 134 -1.07 10.33 19.05
N GLU A 135 -0.55 10.90 20.14
CA GLU A 135 -1.27 10.90 21.42
C GLU A 135 -2.57 11.73 21.41
N ARG A 136 -2.65 12.78 20.56
CA ARG A 136 -3.92 13.48 20.32
C ARG A 136 -4.91 12.57 19.57
N THR A 137 -4.42 11.84 18.58
CA THR A 137 -5.20 10.83 17.85
C THR A 137 -5.67 9.72 18.78
N ARG A 138 -4.80 9.19 19.64
CA ARG A 138 -5.12 8.19 20.66
C ARG A 138 -6.22 8.68 21.58
N MET A 139 -6.16 9.92 22.06
CA MET A 139 -7.20 10.52 22.91
C MET A 139 -8.57 10.50 22.22
N ARG A 140 -8.64 10.87 20.94
CA ARG A 140 -9.90 10.80 20.16
C ARG A 140 -10.36 9.35 19.95
N LEU A 141 -9.44 8.45 19.60
CA LEU A 141 -9.72 7.02 19.37
C LEU A 141 -10.25 6.30 20.62
N ARG A 142 -9.89 6.74 21.83
CA ARG A 142 -10.41 6.15 23.08
C ARG A 142 -11.93 6.25 23.22
N GLN A 143 -12.58 7.16 22.49
CA GLN A 143 -14.05 7.21 22.42
C GLN A 143 -14.64 6.00 21.71
N ARG A 144 -13.86 5.32 20.86
CA ARG A 144 -14.22 4.09 20.13
C ARG A 144 -13.82 2.81 20.89
N GLY A 145 -13.25 2.92 22.09
CA GLY A 145 -12.80 1.80 22.92
C GLY A 145 -11.28 1.75 23.15
N PRO A 146 -10.72 0.60 23.58
CA PRO A 146 -9.28 0.45 23.78
C PRO A 146 -8.48 0.76 22.51
N VAL A 147 -7.31 1.36 22.71
CA VAL A 147 -6.34 1.66 21.65
C VAL A 147 -5.06 0.88 21.91
N THR A 148 -4.86 -0.17 21.12
CA THR A 148 -3.68 -1.01 21.15
C THR A 148 -2.77 -0.60 20.00
N VAL A 149 -1.49 -0.37 20.30
CA VAL A 149 -0.43 -0.17 19.31
C VAL A 149 0.34 -1.48 19.20
N TYR A 150 0.31 -2.10 18.02
CA TYR A 150 1.03 -3.34 17.75
C TYR A 150 2.51 -3.11 17.50
N GLY A 151 2.84 -1.98 16.88
CA GLY A 151 4.21 -1.61 16.56
C GLY A 151 4.31 -0.16 16.11
N ILE A 152 5.53 0.37 16.16
CA ILE A 152 5.91 1.63 15.55
C ILE A 152 7.07 1.30 14.62
N ASP A 153 6.76 1.10 13.35
CA ASP A 153 7.73 0.66 12.33
C ASP A 153 7.27 1.11 10.93
N LYS A 154 8.13 0.93 9.94
CA LYS A 154 7.87 1.14 8.50
C LYS A 154 7.17 -0.04 7.84
N PHE A 155 7.11 -1.20 8.49
CA PHE A 155 6.55 -2.47 8.00
C PHE A 155 5.52 -3.05 8.96
#